data_AF-X1A8D6-F1
#
_entry.id   AF-X1A8D6-F1
#
_cell.length_a   1.000
_cell.length_b   1.000
_cell.length_c   1.000
_cell.angle_alpha   90.00
_cell.angle_beta   90.00
_cell.angle_gamma   90.00
#
_symmetry.space_group_name_H-M   'P 1'
#
loop_
_entity.id
_entity.type
_entity.pdbx_description
1 polymer ?
#
loop_
_entity_poly.entity_id
_entity_poly.type
_entity_poly.pdbx_seq_one_letter_code
_entity_poly.pdbx_strand_id
1 'polypeptide(L)'
;MLFYKGIRKVLSEKQREICEKGKIVVEGRDATTVVCPDAIVKIFLDATPEERVKRRVKQLIEMGQEPPKFNELLKQIKERDERDKNRKIAPLIKTEDSIYIDSTNLTVEEVTEKIIDIYRKRSEEFKST
;
A
#
# COMPACT_ATOMS: atom_id res chain seq x y z
N MET A 1 4.30 20.98 -13.67
CA MET A 1 4.62 20.35 -12.36
C MET A 1 3.84 20.96 -11.16
N LEU A 2 3.31 22.19 -11.24
CA LEU A 2 2.47 22.80 -10.17
C LEU A 2 1.03 22.25 -10.09
N PHE A 3 0.43 21.82 -11.21
CA PHE A 3 -0.94 21.29 -11.26
C PHE A 3 -1.18 20.04 -10.39
N TYR A 4 -0.17 19.17 -10.23
CA TYR A 4 -0.27 17.96 -9.41
C TYR A 4 -0.36 18.25 -7.90
N LYS A 5 0.19 19.38 -7.43
CA LYS A 5 0.20 19.73 -6.00
C LYS A 5 -1.19 20.13 -5.52
N GLY A 6 -1.91 20.95 -6.28
CA GLY A 6 -3.25 21.41 -5.92
C GLY A 6 -4.23 20.25 -5.81
N ILE A 7 -4.21 19.33 -6.78
CA ILE A 7 -5.09 18.15 -6.77
C ILE A 7 -4.79 17.25 -5.57
N ARG A 8 -3.51 16.93 -5.32
CA ARG A 8 -3.14 16.09 -4.18
C ARG A 8 -3.56 16.69 -2.86
N LYS A 9 -3.33 17.99 -2.66
CA LYS A 9 -3.74 18.68 -1.43
C LYS A 9 -5.24 18.48 -1.17
N VAL A 10 -6.07 18.79 -2.16
CA VAL A 10 -7.54 18.67 -2.04
C VAL A 10 -7.97 17.22 -1.79
N LEU A 11 -7.37 16.24 -2.47
CA LEU A 11 -7.71 14.82 -2.28
C LEU A 11 -7.27 14.31 -0.90
N SER A 12 -6.06 14.66 -0.46
CA SER A 12 -5.55 14.26 0.85
C SER A 12 -6.35 14.88 2.00
N GLU A 13 -6.81 16.14 1.86
CA GLU A 13 -7.72 16.79 2.81
C GLU A 13 -9.03 16.01 2.93
N LYS A 14 -9.66 15.66 1.81
CA LYS A 14 -10.89 14.85 1.80
C LYS A 14 -10.68 13.45 2.39
N GLN A 15 -9.55 12.82 2.10
CA GLN A 15 -9.24 11.50 2.68
C GLN A 15 -9.03 11.59 4.20
N ARG A 16 -8.38 12.65 4.69
CA ARG A 16 -8.22 12.92 6.13
C ARG A 16 -9.56 13.09 6.84
N GLU A 17 -10.48 13.88 6.28
CA GLU A 17 -11.84 14.05 6.81
C GLU A 17 -12.59 12.71 6.93
N ILE A 18 -12.30 11.75 6.03
CA ILE A 18 -12.85 10.40 6.11
C ILE A 18 -12.13 9.58 7.19
N CYS A 19 -10.79 9.65 7.30
CA CYS A 19 -10.02 8.97 8.36
C CYS A 19 -10.51 9.38 9.76
N GLU A 20 -10.83 10.66 9.96
CA GLU A 20 -11.26 11.23 11.25
C GLU A 20 -12.56 10.63 11.78
N LYS A 21 -13.43 10.11 10.90
CA LYS A 21 -14.65 9.39 11.31
C LYS A 21 -14.34 8.03 11.94
N GLY A 22 -13.09 7.57 11.84
CA GLY A 22 -12.61 6.31 12.40
C GLY A 22 -13.15 5.07 11.68
N LYS A 23 -12.74 3.89 12.17
CA LYS A 23 -13.21 2.57 11.71
C LYS A 23 -13.11 2.37 10.18
N ILE A 24 -11.98 2.77 9.60
CA ILE A 24 -11.71 2.64 8.17
C ILE A 24 -10.36 1.96 7.92
N VAL A 25 -10.28 1.23 6.80
CA VAL A 25 -9.03 0.76 6.22
C VAL A 25 -8.70 1.64 5.03
N VAL A 26 -7.49 2.22 5.02
CA VAL A 26 -7.01 3.08 3.94
C VAL A 26 -5.84 2.41 3.24
N GLU A 27 -5.93 2.26 1.92
CA GLU A 27 -4.88 1.74 1.06
C GLU A 27 -4.33 2.87 0.19
N GLY A 28 -3.01 2.92 0.03
CA GLY A 28 -2.34 3.96 -0.73
C GLY A 28 -0.83 4.01 -0.47
N ARG A 29 -0.13 4.82 -1.26
CA ARG A 29 1.34 4.93 -1.18
C ARG A 29 1.83 5.78 0.00
N ASP A 30 1.03 6.76 0.38
CA ASP A 30 1.29 7.76 1.40
C ASP A 30 0.21 7.75 2.49
N ALA A 31 -0.50 6.62 2.62
CA ALA A 31 -1.56 6.44 3.59
C ALA A 31 -1.04 6.65 5.04
N THR A 32 0.11 6.07 5.35
CA THR A 32 0.70 6.07 6.71
C THR A 32 1.56 7.30 7.01
N THR A 33 1.89 8.12 6.01
CA THR A 33 2.76 9.29 6.14
C THR A 33 2.01 10.61 5.95
N VAL A 34 1.04 10.64 5.03
CA VAL A 34 0.32 11.86 4.65
C VAL A 34 -1.17 11.77 4.93
N VAL A 35 -1.84 10.63 4.75
CA VAL A 35 -3.31 10.60 4.84
C VAL A 35 -3.80 10.36 6.27
N CYS A 36 -3.42 9.24 6.89
CA CYS A 36 -3.70 8.94 8.29
C CYS A 36 -2.37 8.70 9.06
N PRO A 37 -1.55 9.75 9.31
CA PRO A 37 -0.26 9.59 10.00
C PRO A 37 -0.39 9.13 11.45
N ASP A 38 -1.57 9.24 12.06
CA ASP A 38 -1.82 8.82 13.45
C ASP A 38 -2.62 7.51 13.53
N ALA A 39 -2.62 6.72 12.45
CA ALA A 39 -3.33 5.45 12.42
C ALA A 39 -2.80 4.47 13.47
N ILE A 40 -3.71 3.82 14.21
CA ILE A 40 -3.42 2.82 15.26
C ILE A 40 -2.59 1.65 14.69
N VAL A 41 -2.90 1.24 13.46
CA VAL A 41 -2.18 0.19 12.74
C VAL A 41 -1.72 0.72 11.39
N LYS A 42 -0.42 0.57 11.13
CA LYS A 42 0.22 0.94 9.86
C LYS A 42 0.91 -0.29 9.29
N ILE A 43 0.52 -0.69 8.10
CA ILE A 43 1.09 -1.85 7.39
C ILE A 43 1.85 -1.36 6.16
N PHE A 44 3.09 -1.82 6.01
CA PHE A 44 3.84 -1.71 4.77
C PHE A 44 3.90 -3.10 4.14
N LEU A 45 3.00 -3.35 3.18
CA LEU A 45 2.88 -4.62 2.46
C LEU A 45 3.72 -4.57 1.18
N ASP A 46 4.61 -5.54 1.00
CA ASP A 46 5.47 -5.65 -0.18
C ASP A 46 5.51 -7.09 -0.72
N ALA A 47 6.12 -7.26 -1.88
CA ALA A 47 6.47 -8.54 -2.48
C ALA A 47 7.57 -8.34 -3.53
N THR A 48 8.33 -9.39 -3.82
CA THR A 48 9.32 -9.35 -4.90
C THR A 48 8.68 -8.89 -6.23
N PRO A 49 9.38 -8.07 -7.03
CA PRO A 49 8.89 -7.65 -8.34
C PRO A 49 8.45 -8.82 -9.22
N GLU A 50 9.19 -9.92 -9.18
CA GLU A 50 8.95 -11.13 -9.96
C GLU A 50 7.63 -11.80 -9.57
N GLU A 51 7.32 -11.87 -8.28
CA GLU A 51 6.03 -12.38 -7.79
C GLU A 51 4.87 -11.45 -8.19
N ARG A 52 5.07 -10.13 -8.10
CA ARG A 52 4.08 -9.15 -8.56
C ARG A 52 3.80 -9.26 -10.06
N VAL A 53 4.81 -9.58 -10.89
CA VAL A 53 4.60 -9.90 -12.31
C VAL A 53 3.74 -11.14 -12.46
N LYS A 54 4.06 -12.24 -11.77
CA LYS A 54 3.29 -13.50 -11.85
C LYS A 54 1.81 -13.28 -11.50
N ARG A 55 1.53 -12.55 -10.41
CA ARG A 55 0.17 -12.19 -9.99
C ARG A 55 -0.54 -11.34 -11.05
N ARG A 56 0.16 -10.35 -11.63
CA ARG A 56 -0.41 -9.50 -12.68
C ARG A 56 -0.71 -10.28 -13.96
N VAL A 57 0.17 -11.18 -14.37
CA VAL A 57 -0.04 -12.07 -15.53
C VAL A 57 -1.28 -12.93 -15.32
N LYS A 58 -1.39 -13.59 -14.15
CA LYS A 58 -2.58 -14.39 -13.80
C LYS A 58 -3.86 -13.56 -13.87
N GLN A 59 -3.87 -12.37 -13.28
CA GLN A 59 -5.02 -11.45 -13.32
C GLN A 59 -5.42 -11.07 -14.76
N LEU A 60 -4.46 -10.78 -15.64
CA LEU A 60 -4.74 -10.41 -17.03
C LEU A 60 -5.39 -11.57 -17.79
N ILE A 61 -4.88 -12.79 -17.60
CA ILE A 61 -5.44 -14.01 -18.22
C ILE A 61 -6.88 -14.25 -17.73
N GLU A 62 -7.13 -14.12 -16.42
CA GLU A 62 -8.48 -14.25 -15.83
C GLU A 62 -9.46 -13.20 -16.38
N MET A 63 -8.97 -12.03 -16.76
CA MET A 63 -9.74 -10.96 -17.42
C MET A 63 -9.91 -11.16 -18.94
N GLY A 64 -9.40 -12.26 -19.51
CA GLY A 64 -9.43 -12.52 -20.95
C GLY A 64 -8.47 -11.64 -21.78
N GLN A 65 -7.44 -11.09 -21.14
CA GLN A 65 -6.43 -10.24 -21.78
C GLN A 65 -5.12 -10.99 -21.99
N GLU A 66 -4.46 -10.75 -23.12
CA GLU A 66 -3.12 -11.29 -23.37
C GLU A 66 -2.09 -10.49 -22.55
N PRO A 67 -1.34 -11.14 -21.65
CA PRO A 67 -0.34 -10.45 -20.85
C PRO A 67 0.89 -10.07 -21.69
N PRO A 68 1.50 -8.89 -21.46
CA PRO A 68 2.79 -8.57 -22.04
C PRO A 68 3.88 -9.57 -21.62
N LYS A 69 5.02 -9.54 -22.31
CA LYS A 69 6.16 -10.40 -21.97
C LYS A 69 6.62 -10.16 -20.53
N PHE A 70 7.01 -11.23 -19.83
CA PHE A 70 7.44 -11.16 -18.43
C PHE A 70 8.45 -10.05 -18.16
N ASN A 71 9.51 -9.95 -18.98
CA ASN A 71 10.56 -8.93 -18.82
C ASN A 71 10.05 -7.50 -18.99
N GLU A 72 9.01 -7.30 -19.81
CA GLU A 72 8.40 -5.99 -20.02
C GLU A 72 7.60 -5.57 -18.78
N LEU A 73 6.74 -6.46 -18.26
CA LEU A 73 6.01 -6.21 -17.02
C LEU A 73 6.96 -6.00 -15.84
N LEU A 74 8.02 -6.80 -15.74
CA LEU A 74 9.02 -6.65 -14.69
C LEU A 74 9.67 -5.27 -14.72
N LYS A 75 10.04 -4.80 -15.92
CA LYS A 75 10.60 -3.45 -16.11
C LYS A 75 9.60 -2.37 -15.70
N GLN A 76 8.35 -2.46 -16.16
CA GLN A 76 7.29 -1.50 -15.81
C GLN A 76 7.05 -1.43 -14.29
N ILE A 77 7.05 -2.58 -13.61
CA ILE A 77 6.89 -2.67 -12.16
C ILE A 77 8.08 -2.00 -11.45
N LYS A 78 9.32 -2.33 -11.82
CA LYS A 78 10.53 -1.74 -11.22
C LYS A 78 10.58 -0.21 -11.43
N GLU A 79 10.26 0.25 -12.64
CA GLU A 79 10.20 1.70 -12.94
C GLU A 79 9.13 2.42 -12.13
N ARG A 80 7.97 1.77 -11.92
CA ARG A 80 6.91 2.32 -11.06
C ARG A 80 7.37 2.39 -9.61
N ASP A 81 8.00 1.33 -9.09
CA ASP A 81 8.48 1.30 -7.71
C ASP A 81 9.51 2.39 -7.45
N GLU A 82 10.48 2.56 -8.36
CA GLU A 82 11.48 3.62 -8.27
C GLU A 82 10.83 5.01 -8.31
N ARG A 83 9.83 5.21 -9.17
CA ARG A 83 9.10 6.48 -9.21
C ARG A 83 8.31 6.73 -7.93
N ASP A 84 7.66 5.71 -7.38
CA ASP A 84 6.86 5.83 -6.15
C ASP A 84 7.74 6.09 -4.92
N LYS A 85 8.93 5.49 -4.84
CA LYS A 85 9.91 5.72 -3.75
C LYS A 85 10.60 7.08 -3.87
N ASN A 86 10.99 7.49 -5.07
CA ASN A 86 11.83 8.68 -5.28
C ASN A 86 11.05 9.97 -5.59
N ARG A 87 9.70 9.92 -5.66
CA ARG A 87 8.91 11.14 -5.92
C ARG A 87 9.07 12.16 -4.79
N LYS A 88 9.30 13.43 -5.14
CA LYS A 88 9.50 14.54 -4.19
C LYS A 88 8.31 14.80 -3.25
N ILE A 89 7.11 14.34 -3.60
CA ILE A 89 5.88 14.63 -2.86
C ILE A 89 5.23 13.31 -2.49
N ALA A 90 5.06 13.11 -1.18
CA ALA A 90 4.44 11.95 -0.59
C ALA A 90 5.06 10.62 -1.07
N PRO A 91 6.38 10.43 -0.99
CA PRO A 91 7.04 9.19 -1.42
C PRO A 91 6.50 7.95 -0.70
N LEU A 92 6.56 6.80 -1.35
CA LEU A 92 6.31 5.51 -0.73
C LEU A 92 7.45 5.18 0.24
N ILE A 93 7.20 5.31 1.53
CA ILE A 93 8.18 5.09 2.60
C ILE A 93 7.53 4.25 3.70
N LYS A 94 8.28 3.29 4.24
CA LYS A 94 7.94 2.59 5.47
C LYS A 94 8.26 3.49 6.66
N THR A 95 7.26 3.89 7.43
CA THR A 95 7.50 4.61 8.69
C THR A 95 8.08 3.68 9.74
N GLU A 96 8.75 4.24 10.76
CA GLU A 96 9.36 3.46 11.84
C GLU A 96 8.36 2.55 12.56
N ASP A 97 7.15 3.06 12.78
CA ASP A 97 6.04 2.36 13.43
C ASP A 97 5.18 1.50 12.48
N SER A 98 5.48 1.50 11.18
CA SER A 98 4.84 0.61 10.22
C SER A 98 5.36 -0.81 10.33
N ILE A 99 4.45 -1.79 10.38
CA ILE A 99 4.79 -3.21 10.36
C ILE A 99 5.01 -3.65 8.92
N TYR A 100 6.18 -4.22 8.65
CA TYR A 100 6.52 -4.75 7.33
C TYR A 100 5.93 -6.15 7.14
N ILE A 101 5.30 -6.39 5.99
CA ILE A 101 4.82 -7.72 5.60
C ILE A 101 5.33 -8.00 4.18
N ASP A 102 6.20 -9.00 4.06
CA ASP A 102 6.55 -9.58 2.77
C ASP A 102 5.50 -10.65 2.42
N SER A 103 4.76 -10.40 1.35
CA SER A 103 3.73 -11.31 0.85
C SER A 103 4.21 -12.22 -0.27
N THR A 104 5.51 -12.24 -0.60
CA THR A 104 6.04 -12.97 -1.77
C THR A 104 5.59 -14.43 -1.83
N ASN A 105 5.62 -15.13 -0.69
CA ASN A 105 5.24 -16.54 -0.61
C ASN A 105 3.98 -16.75 0.23
N LEU A 106 3.14 -15.71 0.37
CA LEU A 106 1.92 -15.78 1.15
C LEU A 106 0.69 -15.76 0.24
N THR A 107 -0.35 -16.50 0.62
CA THR A 107 -1.68 -16.38 0.02
C THR A 107 -2.40 -15.12 0.51
N VAL A 108 -3.53 -14.80 -0.12
CA VAL A 108 -4.36 -13.66 0.30
C VAL A 108 -4.90 -13.90 1.72
N GLU A 109 -5.29 -15.13 2.03
CA GLU A 109 -5.80 -15.56 3.32
C GLU A 109 -4.73 -15.39 4.41
N GLU A 110 -3.52 -15.88 4.18
CA GLU A 110 -2.40 -15.76 5.13
C GLU A 110 -2.05 -14.29 5.40
N VAL A 111 -2.02 -13.44 4.36
CA VAL A 111 -1.80 -12.00 4.53
C VAL A 111 -2.94 -11.37 5.33
N THR A 112 -4.18 -11.74 5.05
CA THR A 112 -5.37 -11.20 5.72
C THR A 112 -5.38 -11.56 7.20
N GLU A 113 -5.16 -12.83 7.54
CA GLU A 113 -5.07 -13.30 8.92
C GLU A 113 -3.96 -12.58 9.68
N LYS A 114 -2.78 -12.44 9.06
CA LYS A 114 -1.65 -11.71 9.65
C LYS A 114 -1.99 -10.25 9.96
N ILE A 115 -2.69 -9.56 9.07
CA ILE A 115 -3.14 -8.17 9.28
C ILE A 115 -4.18 -8.09 10.39
N ILE A 116 -5.13 -9.03 10.43
CA ILE A 116 -6.16 -9.10 11.49
C ILE A 116 -5.52 -9.31 12.86
N ASP A 117 -4.55 -10.20 12.97
CA ASP A 117 -3.86 -10.47 14.23
C ASP A 117 -3.02 -9.28 14.71
N ILE A 118 -2.37 -8.58 13.79
CA ILE A 118 -1.69 -7.31 14.09
C ILE A 118 -2.69 -6.29 14.63
N TYR A 119 -3.84 -6.14 13.96
CA TYR A 119 -4.89 -5.21 14.38
C TYR A 119 -5.42 -5.53 15.78
N ARG A 120 -5.68 -6.81 16.08
CA ARG A 120 -6.16 -7.24 17.41
C ARG A 120 -5.17 -6.87 18.50
N LYS A 121 -3.89 -7.23 18.34
CA LYS A 121 -2.83 -6.94 19.32
C LYS A 121 -2.69 -5.43 19.58
N ARG A 122 -2.62 -4.62 18.52
CA ARG A 122 -2.50 -3.16 18.65
C ARG A 122 -3.76 -2.50 19.23
N SER A 123 -4.94 -3.04 18.94
CA SER A 123 -6.19 -2.53 19.50
C SER A 123 -6.34 -2.82 20.98
N GLU A 124 -5.80 -3.94 21.47
CA GLU A 124 -5.76 -4.27 22.89
C GLU A 124 -4.81 -3.33 23.64
N GLU A 125 -3.59 -3.14 23.14
CA GLU A 125 -2.61 -2.18 23.69
C GLU A 125 -3.18 -0.76 23.78
N PHE A 126 -3.91 -0.32 22.74
CA PHE A 126 -4.53 1.00 22.70
C PHE A 126 -5.69 1.16 23.68
N LYS A 127 -6.46 0.10 23.96
CA LYS A 127 -7.54 0.14 24.97
C LYS A 127 -7.03 0.13 26.41
N SER A 128 -5.79 -0.32 26.63
CA SER A 128 -5.15 -0.37 27.95
C SER A 128 -4.40 0.90 28.32
N THR A 129 -4.36 1.90 27.43
CA THR A 129 -3.77 3.23 27.63
C THR A 129 -4.88 4.27 27.84
#